data_AF-A0A2V7FQR8-F1
#
_entry.id   AF-A0A2V7FQR8-F1
#
_cell.length_a   1.000
_cell.length_b   1.000
_cell.length_c   1.000
_cell.angle_alpha   90.00
_cell.angle_beta   90.00
_cell.angle_gamma   90.00
#
_symmetry.space_group_name_H-M   'P 1'
#
loop_
_entity.id
_entity.type
_entity.pdbx_description
1 polymer ?
#
loop_
_entity_poly.entity_id
_entity_poly.type
_entity_poly.pdbx_seq_one_letter_code
_entity_poly.pdbx_strand_id
1 'polypeptide(L)'
;GNPVSYERAVRAMRDTNGVVIAVPDDEILEAKAVVDGAGIGCEPASAAAIAGTRRLARDGIIKAGERVVAVLTGHVLKDPASVTHYHQERDPAPPHANRPVEIDPHLNEVERAMSR
;
A
#
# COMPACT_ATOMS: atom_id res chain seq x y z
N GLY A 1 -7.19 17.93 -8.04
CA GLY A 1 -6.34 18.19 -9.22
C GLY A 1 -7.19 18.52 -10.43
N ASN A 2 -6.56 18.71 -11.60
CA ASN A 2 -7.22 18.97 -12.89
C ASN A 2 -6.81 17.89 -13.93
N PRO A 3 -7.37 16.67 -13.85
CA PRO A 3 -6.89 15.55 -14.66
C PRO A 3 -7.23 15.76 -16.15
N VAL A 4 -6.22 15.65 -17.01
CA VAL A 4 -6.34 15.89 -18.46
C VAL A 4 -7.43 15.03 -19.13
N SER A 5 -7.67 13.82 -18.60
CA SER A 5 -8.69 12.89 -19.11
C SER A 5 -9.97 12.84 -18.26
N TYR A 6 -10.32 13.91 -17.55
CA TYR A 6 -11.51 13.98 -16.68
C TYR A 6 -12.79 13.47 -17.36
N GLU A 7 -13.12 14.00 -18.53
CA GLU A 7 -14.34 13.64 -19.27
C GLU A 7 -14.40 12.15 -19.62
N ARG A 8 -13.25 11.54 -19.96
CA ARG A 8 -13.15 10.10 -20.23
C ARG A 8 -13.38 9.28 -18.97
N ALA A 9 -12.83 9.69 -17.83
CA ALA A 9 -13.03 9.02 -16.55
C ALA A 9 -14.49 9.09 -16.09
N VAL A 10 -15.12 10.27 -16.18
CA VAL A 10 -16.54 10.46 -15.82
C VAL A 10 -17.46 9.61 -16.71
N ARG A 11 -17.17 9.53 -18.01
CA ARG A 11 -17.90 8.65 -18.93
C ARG A 11 -17.79 7.19 -18.51
N ALA A 12 -16.56 6.67 -18.34
CA ALA A 12 -16.34 5.27 -17.95
C ALA A 12 -17.03 4.93 -16.63
N MET A 13 -16.99 5.85 -15.67
CA MET A 13 -17.68 5.74 -14.39
C MET A 13 -19.20 5.60 -14.53
N ARG A 14 -19.84 6.40 -15.38
CA ARG A 14 -21.28 6.31 -15.64
C ARG A 14 -21.64 5.02 -16.38
N ASP A 15 -20.86 4.68 -17.41
CA ASP A 15 -21.11 3.51 -18.26
C ASP A 15 -20.94 2.18 -17.50
N THR A 16 -20.11 2.15 -16.47
CA THR A 16 -19.82 0.95 -15.65
C THR A 16 -20.54 0.93 -14.30
N ASN A 17 -21.34 1.95 -13.99
CA ASN A 17 -21.88 2.18 -12.64
C ASN A 17 -20.77 2.11 -11.55
N GLY A 18 -19.62 2.69 -11.87
CA GLY A 18 -18.44 2.67 -11.01
C GLY A 18 -18.57 3.59 -9.79
N VAL A 19 -17.59 3.52 -8.90
CA VAL A 19 -17.45 4.43 -7.74
C VAL A 19 -16.06 5.08 -7.75
N VAL A 20 -15.99 6.35 -7.36
CA VAL A 20 -14.72 7.04 -7.07
C VAL A 20 -14.68 7.35 -5.59
N ILE A 21 -13.56 7.01 -4.96
CA ILE A 21 -13.27 7.40 -3.59
C ILE A 21 -11.87 8.03 -3.52
N ALA A 22 -11.65 8.82 -2.48
CA ALA A 22 -10.33 9.30 -2.09
C ALA A 22 -9.89 8.57 -0.84
N VAL A 23 -8.63 8.16 -0.79
CA VAL A 23 -7.97 7.56 0.37
C VAL A 23 -6.82 8.46 0.82
N PRO A 24 -6.59 8.61 2.12
CA PRO A 24 -5.47 9.39 2.64
C PRO A 24 -4.14 8.67 2.38
N ASP A 25 -3.04 9.45 2.32
CA ASP A 25 -1.69 8.93 2.08
C ASP A 25 -1.28 7.86 3.09
N ASP A 26 -1.71 7.98 4.35
CA ASP A 26 -1.46 6.96 5.38
C ASP A 26 -2.08 5.61 5.03
N GLU A 27 -3.31 5.57 4.52
CA GLU A 27 -3.96 4.32 4.08
C GLU A 27 -3.25 3.75 2.83
N ILE A 28 -2.72 4.61 1.96
CA ILE A 28 -1.96 4.21 0.77
C ILE A 28 -0.66 3.53 1.19
N LEU A 29 0.13 4.17 2.05
CA LEU A 29 1.41 3.62 2.52
C LEU A 29 1.21 2.35 3.34
N GLU A 30 0.14 2.28 4.14
CA GLU A 30 -0.24 1.08 4.86
C GLU A 30 -0.62 -0.08 3.92
N ALA A 31 -1.41 0.19 2.88
CA ALA A 31 -1.74 -0.81 1.87
C ALA A 31 -0.49 -1.26 1.12
N LYS A 32 0.42 -0.33 0.79
CA LYS A 32 1.71 -0.62 0.15
C LYS A 32 2.54 -1.57 0.99
N ALA A 33 2.70 -1.30 2.30
CA ALA A 33 3.48 -2.15 3.20
C ALA A 33 2.94 -3.59 3.24
N VAL A 34 1.62 -3.79 3.16
CA VAL A 34 1.05 -5.14 3.06
C VAL A 34 1.30 -5.81 1.70
N VAL A 35 1.20 -5.07 0.60
CA VAL A 35 1.54 -5.59 -0.75
C VAL A 35 3.02 -5.98 -0.84
N ASP A 36 3.90 -5.16 -0.29
CA ASP A 36 5.33 -5.41 -0.25
C ASP A 36 5.65 -6.62 0.63
N GLY A 37 5.03 -6.72 1.82
CA GLY A 37 5.17 -7.86 2.73
C GLY A 37 4.66 -9.19 2.16
N ALA A 38 3.77 -9.14 1.16
CA ALA A 38 3.34 -10.31 0.40
C ALA A 38 4.30 -10.72 -0.74
N GLY A 39 5.42 -10.01 -0.92
CA GLY A 39 6.43 -10.29 -1.95
C GLY A 39 6.08 -9.79 -3.35
N ILE A 40 5.06 -8.93 -3.50
CA ILE A 40 4.63 -8.41 -4.80
C ILE A 40 5.37 -7.11 -5.15
N GLY A 41 5.38 -6.16 -4.22
CA GLY A 41 6.05 -4.87 -4.39
C GLY A 41 5.31 -3.90 -5.34
N CYS A 42 5.07 -2.65 -4.92
CA CYS A 42 4.59 -1.60 -5.84
C CYS A 42 4.94 -0.18 -5.41
N GLU A 43 4.81 0.81 -6.31
CA GLU A 43 4.90 2.24 -5.95
C GLU A 43 3.64 2.72 -5.18
N PRO A 44 3.70 3.82 -4.40
CA PRO A 44 2.55 4.30 -3.63
C PRO A 44 1.26 4.52 -4.45
N ALA A 45 1.36 5.10 -5.65
CA ALA A 45 0.19 5.34 -6.51
C ALA A 45 -0.55 4.03 -6.89
N SER A 46 0.17 2.91 -7.00
CA SER A 46 -0.42 1.60 -7.25
C SER A 46 -1.15 1.06 -6.03
N ALA A 47 -0.58 1.25 -4.84
CA ALA A 47 -1.17 0.81 -3.59
C ALA A 47 -2.50 1.52 -3.26
N ALA A 48 -2.76 2.69 -3.85
CA ALA A 48 -4.05 3.37 -3.72
C ALA A 48 -5.25 2.50 -4.18
N ALA A 49 -5.05 1.63 -5.17
CA ALA A 49 -6.08 0.68 -5.61
C ALA A 49 -6.43 -0.35 -4.51
N ILE A 50 -5.43 -0.79 -3.74
CA ILE A 50 -5.60 -1.74 -2.64
C ILE A 50 -6.21 -1.05 -1.42
N ALA A 51 -5.73 0.15 -1.07
CA ALA A 51 -6.32 0.96 -0.01
C ALA A 51 -7.79 1.25 -0.27
N GLY A 52 -8.11 1.68 -1.51
CA GLY A 52 -9.49 1.92 -1.94
C GLY A 52 -10.34 0.66 -1.89
N THR A 53 -9.83 -0.47 -2.37
CA THR A 53 -10.53 -1.77 -2.31
C THR A 53 -10.85 -2.18 -0.88
N ARG A 54 -9.90 -2.05 0.06
CA ARG A 54 -10.11 -2.36 1.49
C ARG A 54 -11.22 -1.50 2.09
N ARG A 55 -11.22 -0.20 1.78
CA ARG A 55 -12.25 0.74 2.23
C ARG A 55 -13.61 0.40 1.64
N LEU A 56 -13.72 0.16 0.33
CA LEU A 56 -14.97 -0.22 -0.31
C LEU A 56 -15.53 -1.55 0.20
N ALA A 57 -14.66 -2.51 0.56
CA ALA A 57 -15.07 -3.76 1.19
C ALA A 57 -15.59 -3.53 2.61
N ARG A 58 -14.89 -2.73 3.42
CA ARG A 58 -15.31 -2.35 4.77
C ARG A 58 -16.67 -1.63 4.76
N ASP A 59 -16.86 -0.74 3.78
CA ASP A 59 -18.06 0.06 3.63
C ASP A 59 -19.22 -0.75 2.96
N GLY A 60 -18.99 -2.03 2.63
CA GLY A 60 -20.00 -2.94 2.08
C GLY A 60 -20.36 -2.73 0.61
N ILE A 61 -19.62 -1.86 -0.10
CA ILE A 61 -19.80 -1.60 -1.53
C ILE A 61 -19.30 -2.78 -2.35
N ILE A 62 -18.10 -3.29 -2.02
CA ILE A 62 -17.61 -4.57 -2.52
C ILE A 62 -18.07 -5.65 -1.53
N LYS A 63 -18.78 -6.66 -2.02
CA LYS A 63 -19.38 -7.71 -1.17
C LYS A 63 -18.43 -8.88 -0.95
N ALA A 64 -18.62 -9.59 0.15
CA ALA A 64 -17.91 -10.83 0.41
C ALA A 64 -18.16 -11.85 -0.73
N GLY A 65 -17.08 -12.47 -1.21
CA GLY A 65 -17.12 -13.45 -2.31
C GLY A 65 -17.02 -12.85 -3.72
N GLU A 66 -17.05 -11.52 -3.86
CA GLU A 66 -16.81 -10.88 -5.17
C GLU A 66 -15.34 -10.99 -5.59
N ARG A 67 -15.12 -11.12 -6.90
CA ARG A 67 -13.77 -11.16 -7.48
C ARG A 67 -13.32 -9.75 -7.80
N VAL A 68 -12.21 -9.33 -7.21
CA VAL A 68 -11.60 -8.01 -7.43
C VAL A 68 -10.28 -8.16 -8.17
N VAL A 69 -10.04 -7.26 -9.11
CA VAL A 69 -8.73 -7.09 -9.76
C VAL A 69 -8.23 -5.69 -9.45
N ALA A 70 -7.11 -5.59 -8.73
CA ALA A 70 -6.42 -4.33 -8.49
C ALA A 70 -5.27 -4.16 -9.49
N VAL A 71 -5.20 -3.00 -10.14
CA VAL A 71 -4.16 -2.71 -11.13
C VAL A 71 -3.00 -1.99 -10.47
N LEU A 72 -1.83 -2.63 -10.44
CA LEU A 72 -0.58 -2.03 -9.96
C LEU A 72 0.19 -1.47 -11.15
N THR A 73 0.14 -0.15 -11.32
CA THR A 73 0.65 0.55 -12.51
C THR A 73 2.17 0.78 -12.51
N GLY A 74 2.82 0.62 -11.35
CA GLY A 74 4.24 0.95 -11.20
C GLY A 74 5.00 -0.01 -10.31
N HIS A 75 6.25 -0.25 -10.71
CA HIS A 75 7.19 -1.09 -10.01
C HIS A 75 7.66 -0.46 -8.70
N VAL A 76 7.94 -1.27 -7.68
CA VAL A 76 8.42 -0.81 -6.36
C VAL A 76 9.65 0.11 -6.42
N LEU A 77 10.53 -0.12 -7.40
CA LEU A 77 11.76 0.66 -7.59
C LEU A 77 11.56 2.06 -8.17
N LYS A 78 10.35 2.46 -8.55
CA LYS A 78 10.10 3.84 -9.01
C LYS A 78 10.20 4.86 -7.87
N ASP A 79 9.89 4.44 -6.65
CA ASP A 79 9.96 5.29 -5.46
C ASP A 79 10.45 4.48 -4.24
N PRO A 80 11.74 4.15 -4.19
CA PRO A 80 12.32 3.42 -3.06
C PRO A 80 12.35 4.27 -1.77
N ALA A 81 12.33 5.60 -1.87
CA ALA A 81 12.32 6.49 -0.72
C ALA A 81 11.03 6.33 0.11
N SER A 82 9.89 6.06 -0.54
CA SER A 82 8.66 5.74 0.19
C SER A 82 8.78 4.53 1.12
N VAL A 83 9.64 3.55 0.78
CA VAL A 83 9.88 2.34 1.58
C VAL A 83 10.71 2.68 2.81
N THR A 84 11.83 3.40 2.65
CA THR A 84 12.66 3.83 3.78
C THR A 84 11.88 4.76 4.69
N HIS A 85 11.13 5.71 4.11
CA HIS A 85 10.29 6.62 4.85
C HIS A 85 9.30 5.89 5.76
N TYR A 86 8.50 4.96 5.20
CA TYR A 86 7.50 4.22 5.95
C TYR A 86 8.12 3.33 7.04
N HIS A 87 9.15 2.54 6.72
CA HIS A 87 9.67 1.55 7.67
C HIS A 87 10.65 2.16 8.68
N GLN A 88 11.41 3.20 8.35
CA GLN A 88 12.53 3.68 9.18
C GLN A 88 12.33 5.10 9.73
N GLU A 89 11.75 6.02 8.96
CA GLU A 89 11.78 7.46 9.27
C GLU A 89 10.54 7.97 10.02
N ARG A 90 9.41 7.25 9.99
CA ARG A 90 8.17 7.69 10.66
C ARG A 90 8.19 7.47 12.17
N ASP A 91 7.71 8.46 12.92
CA ASP A 91 7.52 8.41 14.37
C ASP A 91 6.13 8.97 14.77
N PRO A 92 5.27 8.21 15.47
CA PRO A 92 5.46 6.81 15.88
C PRO A 92 5.58 5.87 14.67
N ALA A 93 6.21 4.72 14.89
CA ALA A 93 6.34 3.70 13.86
C ALA A 93 4.95 3.21 13.40
N PRO A 94 4.68 3.13 12.08
CA PRO A 94 3.41 2.65 11.56
C PRO A 94 3.24 1.13 11.81
N PRO A 95 2.00 0.59 11.70
CA PRO A 95 1.68 -0.78 12.11
C PRO A 95 2.51 -1.88 11.43
N HIS A 96 2.89 -1.70 10.15
CA HIS A 96 3.71 -2.67 9.41
C HIS A 96 5.16 -2.18 9.20
N ALA A 97 5.65 -1.28 10.05
CA ALA A 97 7.06 -0.90 10.03
C ALA A 97 7.96 -2.13 10.26
N ASN A 98 9.04 -2.23 9.50
CA ASN A 98 10.01 -3.33 9.58
C ASN A 98 11.41 -2.71 9.62
N ARG A 99 11.79 -2.22 10.79
CA ARG A 99 13.09 -1.57 10.98
C ARG A 99 14.19 -2.62 11.03
N PRO A 100 15.35 -2.37 10.41
CA PRO A 100 16.54 -3.16 10.68
C PRO A 100 16.81 -3.23 12.18
N VAL A 101 17.13 -4.43 12.68
CA VAL A 101 17.56 -4.64 14.05
C VAL A 101 19.08 -4.58 14.07
N GLU A 102 19.63 -3.54 14.68
CA GLU A 102 21.08 -3.41 14.89
C GLU A 102 21.53 -4.26 16.08
N ILE A 103 22.62 -5.01 15.91
CA ILE A 103 23.22 -5.90 16.91
C ILE A 103 24.75 -5.80 16.85
N ASP A 104 25.41 -6.13 17.96
CA ASP A 104 26.87 -6.27 17.98
C ASP A 104 27.33 -7.45 17.11
N PRO A 105 28.55 -7.42 16.54
CA PRO A 105 29.05 -8.43 15.61
C PRO A 105 29.49 -9.73 16.32
N HIS A 106 28.61 -10.30 17.15
CA HIS A 106 28.83 -11.52 17.91
C HIS A 106 27.72 -12.54 17.67
N LEU A 107 28.08 -13.82 17.58
CA LEU A 107 27.15 -14.91 17.28
C LEU A 107 25.97 -14.98 18.28
N ASN A 108 26.26 -14.80 19.56
CA ASN A 108 25.24 -14.82 20.62
C ASN A 108 24.19 -13.70 20.45
N GLU A 109 24.56 -12.55 19.89
CA GLU A 109 23.62 -11.47 19.61
C GLU A 109 22.74 -11.77 18.38
N VAL A 110 23.29 -12.45 17.37
CA VAL A 110 22.51 -12.97 16.23
C VAL A 110 21.48 -14.00 16.72
N GLU A 111 21.90 -14.97 17.53
CA GLU A 111 21.02 -16.01 18.09
C GLU A 111 19.89 -15.39 18.93
N ARG A 112 20.22 -14.38 19.74
CA ARG A 112 19.23 -13.64 20.54
C ARG A 112 18.23 -12.89 19.66
N ALA A 113 18.67 -12.26 18.58
CA ALA A 113 17.79 -11.50 17.68
C ALA A 113 16.85 -12.40 16.87
N MET A 114 17.33 -13.57 16.43
CA MET A 114 16.53 -14.54 15.66
C MET A 114 15.53 -15.34 16.50
N SER A 115 15.72 -15.37 17.83
CA SER A 115 14.82 -16.08 18.75
C SER A 115 13.59 -15.25 19.18
N ARG A 116 13.43 -14.03 18.63
CA ARG A 116 12.28 -13.15 18.86
C ARG A 116 11.18 -13.42 17.83
#